data_AF-A0A7J2PR06-F1
#
_entry.id   AF-A0A7J2PR06-F1
#
_cell.length_a   1.000
_cell.length_b   1.000
_cell.length_c   1.000
_cell.angle_alpha   90.00
_cell.angle_beta   90.00
_cell.angle_gamma   90.00
#
_symmetry.space_group_name_H-M   'P 1'
#
loop_
_entity.id
_entity.type
_entity.pdbx_description
1 polymer ?
#
loop_
_entity_poly.entity_id
_entity_poly.type
_entity_poly.pdbx_seq_one_letter_code
_entity_poly.pdbx_strand_id
1 'polypeptide(L)'
;FYGLENHDYLSLGDIYIKLYQYNNAKRMYRRVLWGKELNCKSQALLNLGDLYVSEQAIDRAKRMYLDVIELNPNEVRAWAGLSYLFQREGKIPNAIETLKEGLGHRPFNAGLLIQLRLLYKSNKNYWNYTKISFTYRMHKIRNKIEAILKKIYTYLKVLWNDIIQHYSEYKKFLYAG
;
A
#
# COMPACT_ATOMS: atom_id res chain seq x y z
N PHE A 1 -22.46 19.62 -21.37
CA PHE A 1 -21.46 18.54 -21.43
C PHE A 1 -21.35 17.94 -20.05
N TYR A 2 -21.95 16.78 -19.80
CA TYR A 2 -21.68 16.00 -18.59
C TYR A 2 -20.24 15.49 -18.70
N GLY A 3 -19.30 16.22 -18.12
CA GLY A 3 -17.89 15.85 -18.13
C GLY A 3 -17.72 14.61 -17.27
N LEU A 4 -17.17 13.55 -17.85
CA LEU A 4 -16.77 12.33 -17.12
C LEU A 4 -15.95 12.74 -15.89
N GLU A 5 -16.24 12.11 -14.76
CA GLU A 5 -15.55 12.40 -13.52
C GLU A 5 -14.14 11.79 -13.53
N ASN A 6 -13.29 12.18 -12.59
CA ASN A 6 -11.92 11.67 -12.48
C ASN A 6 -11.85 10.13 -12.42
N HIS A 7 -12.82 9.51 -11.73
CA HIS A 7 -12.94 8.06 -11.61
C HIS A 7 -13.24 7.38 -12.95
N ASP A 8 -14.02 8.01 -13.82
CA ASP A 8 -14.39 7.46 -15.12
C ASP A 8 -13.17 7.40 -16.05
N TYR A 9 -12.38 8.48 -16.09
CA TYR A 9 -11.14 8.51 -16.87
C TYR A 9 -10.10 7.53 -16.34
N LEU A 10 -10.01 7.34 -15.01
CA LEU A 10 -9.13 6.34 -14.42
C LEU A 10 -9.54 4.92 -14.85
N SER A 11 -10.83 4.61 -14.75
CA SER A 11 -11.39 3.31 -15.14
C SER A 11 -11.21 3.03 -16.64
N LEU A 12 -11.45 4.04 -17.50
CA LEU A 12 -11.19 3.93 -18.93
C LEU A 12 -9.70 3.69 -19.23
N GLY A 13 -8.80 4.34 -18.50
CA GLY A 13 -7.38 4.09 -18.59
C GLY A 13 -7.05 2.62 -18.31
N ASP A 14 -7.60 2.05 -17.23
CA ASP A 14 -7.39 0.65 -16.85
C ASP A 14 -7.98 -0.33 -17.88
N ILE A 15 -9.10 0.00 -18.52
CA ILE A 15 -9.65 -0.77 -19.63
C ILE A 15 -8.68 -0.76 -20.82
N TYR A 16 -8.14 0.41 -21.19
CA TYR A 16 -7.17 0.51 -22.27
C TYR A 16 -5.86 -0.25 -21.98
N ILE A 17 -5.43 -0.33 -20.72
CA ILE A 17 -4.32 -1.21 -20.30
C ILE A 17 -4.62 -2.67 -20.65
N LYS A 18 -5.81 -3.17 -20.29
CA LYS A 18 -6.23 -4.55 -20.57
C LYS A 18 -6.32 -4.86 -22.06
N LEU A 19 -6.61 -3.84 -22.88
CA LEU A 19 -6.65 -3.93 -24.34
C LEU A 19 -5.27 -3.72 -25.02
N TYR A 20 -4.18 -3.63 -24.24
CA TYR A 20 -2.83 -3.34 -24.74
C TYR A 20 -2.71 -1.99 -25.48
N GLN A 21 -3.68 -1.09 -25.31
CA GLN A 21 -3.72 0.23 -25.94
C GLN A 21 -3.05 1.29 -25.05
N TYR A 22 -1.75 1.13 -24.83
CA TYR A 22 -1.00 1.95 -23.87
C TYR A 22 -1.05 3.46 -24.13
N ASN A 23 -1.07 3.88 -25.40
CA ASN A 23 -1.17 5.30 -25.74
C ASN A 23 -2.54 5.90 -25.37
N ASN A 24 -3.62 5.12 -25.52
CA ASN A 24 -4.96 5.54 -25.11
C ASN A 24 -5.06 5.57 -23.58
N ALA A 25 -4.49 4.57 -22.89
CA ALA A 25 -4.41 4.55 -21.43
C ALA A 25 -3.69 5.80 -20.89
N LYS A 26 -2.51 6.14 -21.43
CA LYS A 26 -1.77 7.36 -21.06
C LYS A 26 -2.60 8.63 -21.26
N ARG A 27 -3.36 8.72 -22.37
CA ARG A 27 -4.24 9.87 -22.63
C ARG A 27 -5.32 9.99 -21.56
N MET A 28 -5.95 8.89 -21.16
CA MET A 28 -6.98 8.89 -20.13
C MET A 28 -6.41 9.25 -18.75
N TYR A 29 -5.29 8.66 -18.34
CA TYR A 29 -4.65 9.01 -17.07
C TYR A 29 -4.21 10.48 -17.02
N ARG A 30 -3.69 11.02 -18.13
CA ARG A 30 -3.35 12.46 -18.20
C ARG A 30 -4.57 13.36 -18.03
N ARG A 31 -5.78 12.92 -18.41
CA ARG A 31 -7.02 13.67 -18.15
C ARG A 31 -7.35 13.72 -16.66
N VAL A 32 -7.15 12.63 -15.92
CA VAL A 32 -7.36 12.57 -14.44
C VAL A 32 -6.54 13.64 -13.71
N LEU A 33 -5.33 13.96 -14.19
CA LEU A 33 -4.43 14.93 -13.56
C LEU A 33 -5.00 16.36 -13.50
N TRP A 34 -5.94 16.70 -14.39
CA TRP A 34 -6.59 18.02 -14.44
C TRP A 34 -7.69 18.21 -13.41
N GLY A 35 -8.23 17.13 -12.84
CA GLY A 35 -9.30 17.24 -11.85
C GLY A 35 -8.78 17.67 -10.47
N LYS A 36 -9.63 17.60 -9.44
CA LYS A 36 -9.27 18.04 -8.07
C LYS A 36 -8.98 16.88 -7.11
N GLU A 37 -9.45 15.68 -7.42
CA GLU A 37 -9.39 14.55 -6.50
C GLU A 37 -7.98 13.95 -6.40
N LEU A 38 -7.36 14.07 -5.22
CA LEU A 38 -5.95 13.68 -5.00
C LEU A 38 -5.72 12.16 -5.05
N ASN A 39 -6.70 11.36 -4.64
CA ASN A 39 -6.61 9.91 -4.66
C ASN A 39 -6.54 9.37 -6.09
N CYS A 40 -7.46 9.82 -6.96
CA CYS A 40 -7.42 9.50 -8.38
C CYS A 40 -6.15 9.98 -9.08
N LYS A 41 -5.66 11.18 -8.74
CA LYS A 41 -4.38 11.67 -9.28
C LYS A 41 -3.22 10.76 -8.91
N SER A 42 -3.13 10.39 -7.64
CA SER A 42 -2.08 9.48 -7.15
C SER A 42 -2.12 8.15 -7.90
N GLN A 43 -3.31 7.56 -8.09
CA GLN A 43 -3.46 6.32 -8.84
C GLN A 43 -3.11 6.46 -10.33
N ALA A 44 -3.55 7.53 -10.98
CA ALA A 44 -3.24 7.81 -12.38
C ALA A 44 -1.74 8.01 -12.60
N LEU A 45 -1.06 8.71 -11.69
CA LEU A 45 0.40 8.91 -11.74
C LEU A 45 1.15 7.60 -11.53
N LEU A 46 0.74 6.73 -10.60
CA LEU A 46 1.33 5.39 -10.46
C LEU A 46 1.23 4.59 -11.76
N ASN A 47 0.03 4.55 -12.36
CA ASN A 47 -0.19 3.79 -13.59
C ASN A 47 0.61 4.37 -14.77
N LEU A 48 0.75 5.71 -14.85
CA LEU A 48 1.64 6.37 -15.81
C LEU A 48 3.11 6.03 -15.55
N GLY A 49 3.53 5.99 -14.28
CA GLY A 49 4.87 5.56 -13.87
C GLY A 49 5.17 4.16 -14.37
N ASP A 50 4.31 3.19 -14.08
CA ASP A 50 4.45 1.79 -14.49
C ASP A 50 4.53 1.64 -16.03
N LEU A 51 3.72 2.42 -16.76
CA LEU A 51 3.79 2.47 -18.22
C LEU A 51 5.11 3.06 -18.73
N TYR A 52 5.64 4.10 -18.10
CA TYR A 52 6.95 4.63 -18.48
C TYR A 52 8.09 3.68 -18.13
N VAL A 53 7.95 2.86 -17.07
CA VAL A 53 8.89 1.77 -16.77
C VAL A 53 8.92 0.75 -17.90
N SER A 54 7.74 0.32 -18.39
CA SER A 54 7.66 -0.66 -19.49
C SER A 54 8.19 -0.10 -20.82
N GLU A 55 8.05 1.20 -21.05
CA GLU A 55 8.64 1.93 -22.18
C GLU A 55 10.14 2.24 -22.02
N GLN A 56 10.77 1.82 -20.91
CA GLN A 56 12.16 2.17 -20.55
C GLN A 56 12.42 3.69 -20.44
N ALA A 57 11.38 4.51 -20.31
CA ALA A 57 11.47 5.94 -20.10
C ALA A 57 11.71 6.26 -18.61
N ILE A 58 12.87 5.85 -18.10
CA ILE A 58 13.21 5.84 -16.66
C ILE A 58 13.01 7.21 -16.00
N ASP A 59 13.46 8.30 -16.63
CA ASP A 59 13.34 9.65 -16.05
C ASP A 59 11.90 10.10 -15.92
N ARG A 60 11.02 9.75 -16.87
CA ARG A 60 9.60 10.07 -16.78
C ARG A 60 8.94 9.23 -15.68
N ALA A 61 9.26 7.95 -15.60
CA ALA A 61 8.74 7.07 -14.56
C ALA A 61 9.10 7.57 -13.16
N LYS A 62 10.36 8.00 -12.95
CA LYS A 62 10.80 8.60 -11.70
C LYS A 62 9.99 9.83 -11.31
N ARG A 63 9.77 10.75 -12.26
CA ARG A 63 8.95 11.95 -12.02
C ARG A 63 7.55 11.57 -11.57
N MET A 64 6.90 10.60 -12.23
CA MET A 64 5.56 10.16 -11.84
C MET A 64 5.54 9.57 -10.42
N TYR A 65 6.53 8.77 -10.03
CA TYR A 65 6.58 8.24 -8.66
C TYR A 65 6.91 9.32 -7.61
N LEU A 66 7.77 10.29 -7.94
CA LEU A 66 8.06 11.44 -7.07
C LEU A 66 6.81 12.30 -6.85
N ASP A 67 6.05 12.60 -7.92
CA ASP A 67 4.79 13.33 -7.82
C ASP A 67 3.78 12.59 -6.92
N VAL A 68 3.73 11.26 -6.97
CA VAL A 68 2.88 10.47 -6.06
C VAL A 68 3.36 10.58 -4.62
N ILE A 69 4.67 10.54 -4.38
CA ILE A 69 5.25 10.68 -3.04
C ILE A 69 4.92 12.05 -2.44
N GLU A 70 4.98 13.11 -3.24
CA GLU A 70 4.60 14.47 -2.81
C GLU A 70 3.11 14.58 -2.48
N LEU A 71 2.25 13.99 -3.31
CA LEU A 71 0.80 13.99 -3.09
C LEU A 71 0.36 13.10 -1.93
N ASN A 72 0.99 11.93 -1.79
CA ASN A 72 0.64 10.92 -0.81
C ASN A 72 1.89 10.11 -0.39
N PRO A 73 2.63 10.59 0.62
CA PRO A 73 3.81 9.89 1.14
C PRO A 73 3.51 8.48 1.70
N ASN A 74 2.24 8.19 2.00
CA ASN A 74 1.79 6.91 2.53
C ASN A 74 1.55 5.84 1.44
N GLU A 75 1.65 6.21 0.16
CA GLU A 75 1.51 5.30 -0.99
C GLU A 75 2.82 4.54 -1.24
N VAL A 76 2.88 3.33 -0.68
CA VAL A 76 4.06 2.45 -0.73
C VAL A 76 4.44 1.98 -2.14
N ARG A 77 3.50 1.96 -3.10
CA ARG A 77 3.84 1.58 -4.49
C ARG A 77 4.80 2.57 -5.15
N ALA A 78 4.69 3.86 -4.86
CA ALA A 78 5.57 4.87 -5.43
C ALA A 78 7.02 4.72 -4.91
N TRP A 79 7.18 4.52 -3.60
CA TRP A 79 8.48 4.23 -2.99
C TRP A 79 9.13 2.96 -3.56
N ALA A 80 8.34 1.89 -3.72
CA ALA A 80 8.79 0.64 -4.33
C ALA A 80 9.21 0.84 -5.80
N GLY A 81 8.39 1.55 -6.57
CA GLY A 81 8.67 1.86 -7.98
C GLY A 81 9.93 2.71 -8.16
N LEU A 82 10.11 3.74 -7.33
CA LEU A 82 11.30 4.59 -7.36
C LEU A 82 12.56 3.81 -6.96
N SER A 83 12.48 2.96 -5.93
CA SER A 83 13.59 2.07 -5.54
C SER A 83 13.95 1.10 -6.67
N TYR A 84 12.96 0.51 -7.33
CA TYR A 84 13.18 -0.37 -8.48
C TYR A 84 13.93 0.36 -9.61
N LEU A 85 13.57 1.61 -9.90
CA LEU A 85 14.26 2.42 -10.90
C LEU A 85 15.71 2.72 -10.51
N PHE A 86 15.98 3.05 -9.24
CA PHE A 86 17.35 3.22 -8.77
C PHE A 86 18.17 1.91 -8.84
N GLN A 87 17.56 0.75 -8.58
CA GLN A 87 18.21 -0.55 -8.77
C GLN A 87 18.59 -0.78 -10.23
N ARG A 88 17.70 -0.45 -11.18
CA ARG A 88 17.99 -0.58 -12.62
C ARG A 88 19.14 0.30 -13.08
N GLU A 89 19.35 1.44 -12.43
CA GLU A 89 20.48 2.33 -12.69
C GLU A 89 21.77 1.92 -11.96
N GLY A 90 21.75 0.83 -11.18
CA GLY A 90 22.89 0.43 -10.34
C GLY A 90 23.10 1.31 -9.11
N LYS A 91 22.21 2.26 -8.83
CA LYS A 91 22.26 3.16 -7.67
C LYS A 91 21.65 2.49 -6.44
N ILE A 92 22.27 1.39 -6.01
CA ILE A 92 21.82 0.57 -4.88
C ILE A 92 21.71 1.38 -3.57
N PRO A 93 22.64 2.30 -3.23
CA PRO A 93 22.49 3.14 -2.03
C PRO A 93 21.21 3.98 -2.05
N ASN A 94 20.90 4.63 -3.18
CA ASN A 94 19.67 5.41 -3.35
C ASN A 94 18.44 4.52 -3.22
N ALA A 95 18.45 3.34 -3.84
CA ALA A 95 17.34 2.39 -3.75
C ALA A 95 17.06 1.93 -2.30
N ILE A 96 18.11 1.73 -1.50
CA ILE A 96 18.01 1.42 -0.06
C ILE A 96 17.39 2.59 0.69
N GLU A 97 17.87 3.80 0.45
CA GLU A 97 17.41 4.98 1.17
C GLU A 97 15.94 5.30 0.85
N THR A 98 15.55 5.24 -0.43
CA THR A 98 14.15 5.38 -0.86
C THR A 98 13.22 4.38 -0.15
N LEU A 99 13.63 3.12 0.03
CA LEU A 99 12.82 2.14 0.76
C LEU A 99 12.74 2.43 2.25
N LYS A 100 13.80 2.97 2.86
CA LYS A 100 13.77 3.38 4.27
C LYS A 100 12.88 4.59 4.49
N GLU A 101 12.92 5.59 3.61
CA GLU A 101 12.02 6.74 3.65
C GLU A 101 10.56 6.29 3.56
N GLY A 102 10.23 5.43 2.59
CA GLY A 102 8.89 4.83 2.49
C GLY A 102 8.46 4.05 3.73
N LEU A 103 9.39 3.34 4.39
CA LEU A 103 9.15 2.67 5.67
C LEU A 103 9.01 3.65 6.84
N GLY A 104 9.55 4.86 6.75
CA GLY A 104 9.31 5.95 7.69
C GLY A 104 7.84 6.40 7.68
N HIS A 105 7.23 6.49 6.48
CA HIS A 105 5.81 6.82 6.32
C HIS A 105 4.87 5.66 6.63
N ARG A 106 5.23 4.44 6.18
CA ARG A 106 4.49 3.21 6.48
C ARG A 106 5.38 2.20 7.20
N PRO A 107 5.56 2.36 8.53
CA PRO A 107 6.28 1.40 9.33
C PRO A 107 5.72 -0.01 9.13
N PHE A 108 6.62 -0.97 8.96
CA PHE A 108 6.29 -2.40 8.83
C PHE A 108 5.49 -2.80 7.58
N ASN A 109 5.47 -1.98 6.53
CA ASN A 109 4.91 -2.44 5.26
C ASN A 109 5.67 -3.69 4.76
N ALA A 110 4.95 -4.80 4.61
CA ALA A 110 5.56 -6.09 4.25
C ALA A 110 6.23 -6.04 2.87
N GLY A 111 5.64 -5.35 1.90
CA GLY A 111 6.18 -5.21 0.55
C GLY A 111 7.54 -4.49 0.57
N LEU A 112 7.61 -3.32 1.20
CA LEU A 112 8.85 -2.55 1.31
C LEU A 112 9.92 -3.29 2.13
N LEU A 113 9.55 -3.94 3.24
CA LEU A 113 10.49 -4.73 4.04
C LEU A 113 11.08 -5.91 3.25
N ILE A 114 10.27 -6.59 2.45
CA ILE A 114 10.73 -7.69 1.59
C ILE A 114 11.73 -7.15 0.55
N GLN A 115 11.40 -6.06 -0.14
CA GLN A 115 12.29 -5.46 -1.14
C GLN A 115 13.61 -5.01 -0.51
N LEU A 116 13.56 -4.32 0.64
CA LEU A 116 14.76 -3.85 1.34
C LEU A 116 15.63 -5.02 1.81
N ARG A 117 15.01 -6.09 2.32
CA ARG A 117 15.70 -7.32 2.70
C ARG A 117 16.40 -7.97 1.51
N LEU A 118 15.72 -8.07 0.36
CA LEU A 118 16.31 -8.63 -0.86
C LEU A 118 17.51 -7.80 -1.33
N LEU A 119 17.38 -6.47 -1.25
CA LEU A 119 18.43 -5.53 -1.65
C LEU A 119 19.66 -5.61 -0.74
N TYR A 120 19.48 -5.73 0.59
CA TYR A 120 20.61 -5.96 1.48
C TYR A 120 21.27 -7.32 1.28
N LYS A 121 20.49 -8.35 0.94
CA LYS A 121 21.02 -9.68 0.60
C LYS A 121 21.87 -9.63 -0.66
N SER A 122 21.40 -8.97 -1.72
CA SER A 122 22.15 -8.86 -2.98
C SER A 122 23.39 -7.99 -2.84
N ASN A 123 23.32 -6.92 -2.03
CA ASN A 123 24.46 -6.04 -1.73
C ASN A 123 25.44 -6.60 -0.67
N LYS A 124 25.35 -7.90 -0.34
CA LYS A 124 26.19 -8.60 0.67
C LYS A 124 26.27 -7.89 2.04
N ASN A 125 25.28 -7.07 2.38
CA ASN A 125 25.22 -6.37 3.65
C ASN A 125 24.46 -7.25 4.66
N TYR A 126 25.17 -8.26 5.16
CA TYR A 126 24.58 -9.32 5.98
C TYR A 126 24.02 -8.82 7.32
N TRP A 127 24.62 -7.79 7.93
CA TRP A 127 24.15 -7.24 9.20
C TRP A 127 22.78 -6.55 9.07
N ASN A 128 22.60 -5.71 8.05
CA ASN A 128 21.30 -5.08 7.81
C ASN A 128 20.27 -6.12 7.33
N TYR A 129 20.70 -7.11 6.55
CA TYR A 129 19.84 -8.22 6.14
C TYR A 129 19.30 -9.02 7.34
N THR A 130 20.15 -9.40 8.30
CA THR A 130 19.73 -10.17 9.48
C THR A 130 18.82 -9.32 10.37
N LYS A 131 19.17 -8.05 10.59
CA LYS A 131 18.35 -7.09 11.34
C LYS A 131 16.94 -6.98 10.76
N ILE A 132 16.81 -6.76 9.44
CA ILE A 132 15.50 -6.61 8.80
C ILE A 132 14.74 -7.93 8.72
N SER A 133 15.44 -9.05 8.51
CA SER A 133 14.82 -10.37 8.54
C SER A 133 14.23 -10.68 9.91
N PHE A 134 14.92 -10.29 10.99
CA PHE A 134 14.45 -10.42 12.35
C PHE A 134 13.24 -9.52 12.62
N THR A 135 13.32 -8.22 12.31
CA THR A 135 12.19 -7.28 12.52
C THR A 135 10.94 -7.70 11.75
N TYR A 136 11.09 -8.14 10.49
CA TYR A 136 9.98 -8.68 9.69
C TYR A 136 9.35 -9.93 10.33
N ARG A 137 10.17 -10.87 10.83
CA ARG A 137 9.69 -12.06 11.54
C ARG A 137 8.93 -11.69 12.81
N MET A 138 9.47 -10.80 13.63
CA MET A 138 8.83 -10.34 14.87
C MET A 138 7.49 -9.67 14.59
N HIS A 139 7.41 -8.83 13.56
CA HIS A 139 6.15 -8.21 13.15
C HIS A 139 5.11 -9.25 12.70
N LYS A 140 5.51 -10.27 11.93
CA LYS A 140 4.61 -11.36 11.51
C LYS A 140 4.08 -12.16 12.72
N ILE A 141 4.92 -12.39 13.73
CA ILE A 141 4.53 -13.03 14.99
C ILE A 141 3.53 -12.14 15.74
N ARG A 142 3.83 -10.85 15.88
CA ARG A 142 2.94 -9.86 16.52
C ARG A 142 1.54 -9.87 15.89
N ASN A 143 1.44 -9.78 14.56
CA ASN A 143 0.16 -9.79 13.86
C ASN A 143 -0.63 -11.11 14.06
N LYS A 144 0.06 -12.25 14.16
CA LYS A 144 -0.60 -13.53 14.50
C LYS A 144 -1.18 -13.49 15.92
N ILE A 145 -0.43 -12.95 16.87
CA ILE A 145 -0.89 -12.81 18.26
C ILE A 145 -2.10 -11.87 18.33
N GLU A 146 -2.04 -10.71 17.69
CA GLU A 146 -3.17 -9.76 17.62
C GLU A 146 -4.43 -10.39 17.03
N ALA A 147 -4.29 -11.20 15.97
CA ALA A 147 -5.43 -11.90 15.37
C ALA A 147 -6.07 -12.92 16.34
N ILE A 148 -5.25 -13.63 17.13
CA ILE A 148 -5.73 -14.57 18.15
C ILE A 148 -6.44 -13.81 19.27
N LEU A 149 -5.84 -12.73 19.77
CA LEU A 149 -6.43 -11.88 20.81
C LEU A 149 -7.78 -11.31 20.37
N LYS A 150 -7.89 -10.86 19.11
CA LYS A 150 -9.15 -10.37 18.56
C LYS A 150 -10.24 -11.44 18.58
N LYS A 151 -9.91 -12.69 18.22
CA LYS A 151 -10.86 -13.82 18.28
C LYS A 151 -11.31 -14.11 19.71
N ILE A 152 -10.37 -14.14 20.66
CA ILE A 152 -10.67 -14.34 22.09
C ILE A 152 -11.59 -13.23 22.59
N TYR A 153 -11.26 -11.97 22.30
CA TYR A 153 -12.07 -10.83 22.70
C TYR A 153 -13.49 -10.88 22.13
N THR A 154 -13.65 -11.22 20.83
CA THR A 154 -14.98 -11.37 20.24
C THR A 154 -15.79 -12.49 20.89
N TYR A 155 -15.16 -13.59 21.26
CA TYR A 155 -15.82 -14.72 21.92
C TYR A 155 -16.26 -14.35 23.35
N LEU A 156 -15.37 -13.74 24.14
CA LEU A 156 -15.69 -13.26 25.49
C LEU A 156 -16.81 -12.22 25.49
N LYS A 157 -16.85 -11.35 24.47
CA LYS A 157 -17.92 -10.35 24.31
C LYS A 157 -19.29 -11.00 24.07
N VAL A 158 -19.36 -12.08 23.30
CA VAL A 158 -20.62 -12.84 23.10
C VAL A 158 -21.07 -13.47 24.41
N LEU A 159 -20.19 -14.20 25.09
CA LEU A 159 -20.50 -14.82 26.39
C LEU A 159 -20.98 -13.81 27.43
N TRP A 160 -20.34 -12.63 27.49
CA TRP A 160 -20.75 -11.57 28.41
C TRP A 160 -22.16 -11.04 28.11
N ASN A 161 -22.51 -10.89 26.83
CA ASN A 161 -23.84 -10.47 26.43
C ASN A 161 -24.90 -11.52 26.79
N ASP A 162 -24.59 -12.82 26.59
CA ASP A 162 -25.48 -13.92 26.97
C ASP A 162 -25.74 -13.92 28.49
N ILE A 163 -24.70 -13.69 29.30
CA ILE A 163 -24.82 -13.56 30.77
C ILE A 163 -25.73 -12.37 31.14
N ILE A 164 -25.53 -11.20 30.52
CA ILE A 164 -26.36 -10.02 30.77
C ILE A 164 -27.83 -10.29 30.40
N GLN A 165 -28.07 -10.96 29.27
CA GLN A 165 -29.43 -11.28 28.83
C GLN A 165 -30.13 -12.19 29.85
N HIS A 166 -29.49 -13.31 30.23
CA HIS A 166 -30.05 -14.22 31.23
C HIS A 166 -30.25 -13.56 32.59
N TYR A 167 -29.33 -12.69 33.02
CA TYR A 167 -29.50 -11.93 34.27
C TYR A 167 -30.69 -10.96 34.18
N SER A 168 -30.91 -10.32 33.03
CA SER A 168 -32.06 -9.43 32.81
C SER A 168 -33.39 -10.18 32.85
N GLU A 169 -33.43 -11.39 32.26
CA GLU A 169 -34.59 -12.27 32.27
C GLU A 169 -34.90 -12.75 33.69
N TYR A 170 -33.87 -13.19 34.42
CA TYR A 170 -33.99 -13.59 35.83
C TYR A 170 -34.54 -12.45 36.70
N LYS A 171 -34.04 -11.22 36.51
CA LYS A 171 -34.53 -10.05 37.24
C LYS A 171 -36.00 -9.76 36.94
N LYS A 172 -36.45 -9.88 35.68
CA LYS A 172 -37.88 -9.72 35.34
C LYS A 172 -38.78 -10.73 36.06
N PHE A 173 -38.34 -11.98 36.19
CA PHE A 173 -39.07 -13.01 36.92
C PHE A 173 -39.22 -12.70 38.41
N LEU A 174 -38.17 -12.18 39.06
CA LEU A 174 -38.19 -11.87 40.49
C LEU A 174 -39.13 -10.73 40.91
N TYR A 175 -39.36 -9.75 40.03
CA TYR A 175 -40.16 -8.55 40.34
C TYR A 175 -41.54 -8.51 39.65
N ALA A 176 -41.96 -9.63 39.03
CA ALA A 176 -43.26 -9.76 38.37
C ALA A 176 -44.34 -10.47 39.22
N GLY A 177 -44.03 -10.79 40.49
CA GLY A 177 -44.98 -11.27 41.50
C GLY A 177 -45.09 -10.28 42.65
#